data_AF-A0A7X9DMF1-F1
#
_entry.id   AF-A0A7X9DMF1-F1
#
_cell.length_a   1.000
_cell.length_b   1.000
_cell.length_c   1.000
_cell.angle_alpha   90.00
_cell.angle_beta   90.00
_cell.angle_gamma   90.00
#
_symmetry.space_group_name_H-M   'P 1'
#
loop_
_entity.id
_entity.type
_entity.pdbx_description
1 polymer ?
#
loop_
_entity_poly.entity_id
_entity_poly.type
_entity_poly.pdbx_seq_one_letter_code
_entity_poly.pdbx_strand_id
1 'polypeptide(L)' 'MEKEARPVEGFAGTSAQATIVKSILESAGIYCFLKDDIMGTLFPWYTSPGGAGAVKVFVSDTDFEEAKTIVAEYQKNIQ' A
#
# COMPACT_ATOMS: atom_id res chain seq x y z
N MET A 1 22.46 -15.13 9.38
CA MET A 1 22.16 -13.82 8.76
C MET A 1 20.66 -13.62 8.89
N GLU A 2 20.22 -12.92 9.94
CA GLU A 2 18.84 -12.45 10.00
C GLU A 2 18.69 -11.42 8.88
N LYS A 3 17.96 -11.77 7.83
CA LYS A 3 17.52 -10.79 6.83
C LYS A 3 16.60 -9.85 7.60
N GLU A 4 17.10 -8.67 7.98
CA GLU A 4 16.25 -7.60 8.46
C GLU A 4 15.27 -7.27 7.32
N ALA A 5 14.04 -7.76 7.44
CA ALA A 5 12.95 -7.41 6.54
C ALA A 5 12.68 -5.91 6.72
N ARG A 6 13.18 -5.10 5.79
CA ARG A 6 12.97 -3.65 5.84
C ARG A 6 11.60 -3.35 5.23
N PRO A 7 10.77 -2.54 5.89
CA PRO A 7 9.53 -2.07 5.29
C PRO A 7 9.85 -1.09 4.16
N VAL A 8 9.40 -1.41 2.95
CA VAL A 8 9.54 -0.60 1.74
C VAL A 8 8.17 -0.14 1.26
N GLU A 9 8.11 1.07 0.68
CA GLU A 9 6.86 1.65 0.16
C GLU A 9 6.48 0.94 -1.14
N GLY A 10 5.36 0.20 -1.13
CA GLY A 10 4.86 -0.55 -2.29
C GLY A 10 3.77 0.18 -3.09
N PHE A 11 2.98 1.04 -2.42
CA PHE A 11 1.90 1.80 -3.07
C PHE A 11 1.53 3.04 -2.26
N ALA A 12 1.03 4.09 -2.92
CA ALA A 12 0.46 5.27 -2.28
C ALA A 12 -0.80 5.71 -3.04
N GLY A 13 -1.90 5.94 -2.32
CA GLY A 13 -3.18 6.31 -2.93
C GLY A 13 -4.19 6.85 -1.92
N THR A 14 -5.48 6.84 -2.28
CA THR A 14 -6.56 7.13 -1.32
C THR A 14 -6.69 6.00 -0.29
N SER A 15 -7.34 6.25 0.84
CA SER A 15 -7.64 5.22 1.85
C SER A 15 -8.36 4.01 1.24
N ALA A 16 -9.32 4.25 0.34
CA ALA A 16 -10.02 3.19 -0.39
C ALA A 16 -9.08 2.37 -1.28
N GLN A 17 -8.22 3.02 -2.08
CA GLN A 17 -7.26 2.33 -2.95
C GLN A 17 -6.25 1.53 -2.13
N ALA A 18 -5.69 2.11 -1.08
CA ALA A 18 -4.72 1.46 -0.21
C ALA A 18 -5.33 0.24 0.52
N THR A 19 -6.59 0.34 0.95
CA THR A 19 -7.32 -0.79 1.56
C THR A 19 -7.51 -1.93 0.55
N ILE A 20 -7.88 -1.63 -0.69
CA ILE A 20 -8.02 -2.65 -1.74
C ILE A 20 -6.68 -3.32 -2.01
N VAL A 21 -5.61 -2.55 -2.21
CA VAL A 21 -4.26 -3.07 -2.43
C VAL A 21 -3.80 -3.94 -1.26
N LYS A 22 -4.03 -3.52 -0.02
CA LYS A 22 -3.76 -4.32 1.18
C LYS A 22 -4.47 -5.67 1.13
N SER A 23 -5.77 -5.70 0.83
CA SER A 23 -6.52 -6.95 0.74
C SER A 23 -6.00 -7.88 -0.35
N ILE A 24 -5.59 -7.35 -1.51
CA ILE A 24 -5.03 -8.17 -2.60
C ILE A 24 -3.67 -8.76 -2.17
N LEU A 25 -2.80 -7.96 -1.56
CA LEU A 25 -1.50 -8.42 -1.06
C LEU A 25 -1.63 -9.46 0.06
N GLU A 26 -2.53 -9.24 1.02
CA GLU A 26 -2.83 -10.21 2.07
C GLU A 26 -3.38 -11.52 1.49
N SER A 27 -4.22 -11.45 0.46
CA SER A 27 -4.72 -12.64 -0.25
C SER A 27 -3.63 -13.40 -1.01
N ALA A 28 -2.55 -12.73 -1.41
CA ALA A 28 -1.37 -13.35 -2.01
C ALA A 28 -0.40 -13.93 -0.96
N GLY A 29 -0.70 -13.77 0.34
CA GLY A 29 0.17 -14.22 1.44
C GLY A 29 1.29 -13.22 1.77
N ILE A 30 1.25 -12.02 1.21
CA ILE A 30 2.26 -10.97 1.44
C ILE A 30 1.85 -10.15 2.67
N TYR A 31 2.74 -10.09 3.65
CA TYR A 31 2.53 -9.25 4.83
C TYR A 31 2.69 -7.77 4.46
N CYS A 32 1.64 -6.98 4.66
CA CYS A 32 1.63 -5.55 4.37
C CYS A 32 0.88 -4.75 5.44
N PHE A 33 1.21 -3.47 5.57
CA PHE A 33 0.54 -2.57 6.51
C PHE A 33 0.35 -1.17 5.91
N LEU A 34 -0.68 -0.47 6.37
CA LEU A 34 -0.95 0.91 5.98
C LEU A 34 -0.27 1.87 6.94
N LYS A 35 0.47 2.82 6.37
CA LYS A 35 1.00 3.98 7.07
C LYS A 35 0.17 5.21 6.66
N ASP A 36 -0.08 6.09 7.63
CA ASP A 36 -0.89 7.32 7.50
C ASP A 36 -2.43 7.11 7.45
N ASP A 37 -2.92 5.90 7.74
CA ASP A 37 -4.35 5.57 7.79
C ASP A 37 -5.13 6.36 8.88
N ILE A 38 -4.44 6.79 9.95
CA ILE A 38 -5.04 7.66 10.98
C ILE A 38 -5.45 9.01 10.39
N MET A 39 -4.66 9.57 9.45
CA MET A 39 -5.03 10.82 8.77
C MET A 39 -6.10 10.61 7.70
N GLY A 40 -6.11 9.44 7.03
CA GLY A 40 -7.19 9.05 6.12
C GLY A 40 -8.53 8.78 6.81
N THR A 41 -8.49 8.35 8.07
CA THR A 41 -9.67 8.12 8.91
C THR A 41 -10.16 9.41 9.58
N LEU A 42 -9.26 10.28 10.04
CA LEU A 42 -9.62 11.54 10.73
C LEU A 42 -9.95 12.68 9.76
N PHE A 43 -9.34 12.72 8.56
CA PHE A 43 -9.51 13.79 7.59
C PHE A 43 -9.77 13.26 6.16
N PRO A 44 -10.87 12.51 5.94
CA PRO A 44 -11.19 11.90 4.64
C PRO A 44 -11.35 12.93 3.50
N TRP A 45 -11.65 14.19 3.82
CA TRP A 45 -11.79 15.29 2.85
C TRP A 45 -10.45 15.89 2.40
N TYR A 46 -9.36 15.58 3.11
CA TYR A 46 -8.03 16.15 2.88
C TYR A 46 -7.10 15.19 2.11
N THR A 47 -7.51 13.92 1.98
CA THR A 47 -6.72 12.88 1.32
C THR A 47 -6.92 12.88 -0.20
N SER A 48 -6.09 13.62 -0.92
CA SER A 48 -5.93 13.47 -2.37
C SER A 48 -4.89 12.39 -2.69
N PRO A 49 -5.05 11.55 -3.74
CA PRO A 49 -3.99 10.64 -4.17
C PRO A 49 -2.72 11.44 -4.49
N GLY A 50 -1.64 11.20 -3.73
CA GLY A 50 -0.37 11.95 -3.83
C GLY A 50 -0.32 13.29 -3.08
N GLY A 51 -1.38 13.66 -2.33
CA GLY A 51 -1.43 14.87 -1.49
C GLY A 51 -1.11 14.60 -0.01
N ALA A 52 -1.16 15.66 0.81
CA ALA A 52 -1.03 15.58 2.27
C ALA A 52 -2.21 14.77 2.86
N GLY A 53 -2.07 13.45 2.92
CA GLY A 53 -3.15 12.52 3.30
C GLY A 53 -3.23 11.25 2.47
N ALA A 54 -2.36 11.06 1.48
CA ALA A 54 -2.27 9.77 0.78
C ALA A 54 -1.88 8.64 1.75
N VAL A 55 -2.67 7.57 1.75
CA VAL A 55 -2.39 6.36 2.55
C VAL A 55 -1.36 5.52 1.80
N LYS A 56 -0.33 5.11 2.52
CA LYS A 56 0.81 4.37 1.96
C LYS A 56 0.78 2.92 2.41
N VAL A 57 0.96 1.99 1.48
CA VAL A 57 1.10 0.57 1.75
C VAL A 57 2.58 0.22 1.83
N PHE A 58 2.99 -0.33 2.96
CA PHE A 58 4.34 -0.84 3.17
C PHE A 58 4.36 -2.36 3.12
N VAL A 59 5.38 -2.91 2.48
CA VAL A 59 5.63 -4.35 2.32
C VAL A 59 7.06 -4.68 2.75
N SER A 60 7.35 -5.95 2.97
CA SER A 60 8.72 -6.42 3.19
C SER A 60 9.54 -6.26 1.91
N ASP A 61 10.80 -5.82 2.03
CA ASP A 61 11.77 -5.80 0.91
C ASP A 61 11.91 -7.16 0.21
N THR A 62 11.68 -8.26 0.95
CA THR A 62 11.76 -9.62 0.36
C THR A 62 10.61 -9.90 -0.61
N ASP A 63 9.45 -9.29 -0.37
CA ASP A 63 8.21 -9.51 -1.13
C ASP A 63 7.89 -8.31 -2.05
N PHE A 64 8.82 -7.35 -2.15
CA PHE A 64 8.61 -6.09 -2.86
C PHE A 64 8.35 -6.29 -4.36
N GLU A 65 9.11 -7.16 -5.02
CA GLU A 65 8.96 -7.43 -6.46
C GLU A 65 7.59 -8.04 -6.79
N GLU A 66 7.09 -8.92 -5.91
CA GLU A 66 5.79 -9.54 -6.06
C GLU A 66 4.67 -8.52 -5.80
N ALA A 67 4.79 -7.76 -4.71
CA ALA A 67 3.86 -6.68 -4.39
C ALA A 67 3.78 -5.63 -5.49
N LYS A 68 4.92 -5.25 -6.08
CA LYS A 68 5.00 -4.29 -7.19
C LYS A 68 4.29 -4.79 -8.44
N THR A 69 4.39 -6.08 -8.73
CA THR A 69 3.70 -6.71 -9.87
C THR A 69 2.19 -6.63 -9.69
N ILE A 70 1.69 -7.02 -8.51
CA ILE A 70 0.27 -6.97 -8.16
C ILE A 70 -0.26 -5.53 -8.21
N VAL A 71 0.48 -4.57 -7.65
CA VAL A 71 0.10 -3.15 -7.67
C VAL A 71 0.05 -2.62 -9.10
N ALA A 72 0.99 -3.00 -9.96
CA ALA A 72 0.98 -2.59 -11.36
C ALA A 72 -0.23 -3.17 -12.13
N GLU A 73 -0.63 -4.42 -11.83
CA GLU A 73 -1.84 -5.01 -12.38
C GLU A 73 -3.10 -4.29 -11.89
N TYR A 74 -3.17 -3.95 -10.60
CA TYR A 74 -4.27 -3.15 -10.05
C TYR A 74 -4.39 -1.79 -10.75
N GLN A 75 -3.27 -1.07 -10.94
CA GLN A 75 -3.26 0.23 -11.63
C GLN A 75 -3.70 0.12 -13.09
N LYS A 76 -3.34 -0.95 -13.80
CA LYS A 76 -3.80 -1.20 -15.18
C LYS A 76 -5.30 -1.45 -15.28
N ASN A 77 -5.91 -2.04 -14.25
CA ASN A 77 -7.35 -2.35 -14.23
C ASN A 77 -8.24 -1.14 -13.89
N ILE A 78 -7.66 -0.05 -13.35
CA ILE A 78 -8.40 1.18 -12.99
C ILE A 78 -8.35 2.24 -14.10
N GLN A 79 -7.58 1.99 -15.16
CA GLN A 79 -7.44 2.89 -16.31
C GLN A 79 -8.64 2.83 -17.27
#